data_AF-A0A0F3KUH0-F1
#
_entry.id   AF-A0A0F3KUH0-F1
#
_cell.length_a   1.000
_cell.length_b   1.000
_cell.length_c   1.000
_cell.angle_alpha   90.00
_cell.angle_beta   90.00
_cell.angle_gamma   90.00
#
_symmetry.space_group_name_H-M   'P 1'
#
loop_
_entity.id
_entity.type
_entity.pdbx_description
1 polymer ?
#
loop_
_entity_poly.entity_id
_entity_poly.type
_entity_poly.pdbx_seq_one_letter_code
_entity_poly.pdbx_strand_id
1 'polypeptide(L)'
;MLFLDEQGHDRLTVGQSFTPQIEGKVPANFHRIGDSVGVIIHNTVGDERGGMAWLSNGRGAISFDYPDRDAIGMFVDDKNRSATFLLEYADAAIGDVSLFEMTAKGRGGRFTLFDPAGKPKTTWDVAEGALSSPPSR
;
A
#
# COMPACT_ATOMS: atom_id res chain seq x y z
N MET A 1 -7.49 9.18 -18.61
CA MET A 1 -6.48 9.64 -19.57
C MET A 1 -5.26 8.78 -19.38
N LEU A 2 -4.71 8.28 -20.49
CA LEU A 2 -3.56 7.38 -20.51
C LEU A 2 -2.44 8.05 -21.30
N PHE A 3 -1.24 8.04 -20.73
CA PHE A 3 -0.04 8.57 -21.35
C PHE A 3 0.94 7.42 -21.57
N LEU A 4 1.39 7.29 -22.82
CA LEU A 4 2.29 6.22 -23.27
C LEU A 4 3.68 6.78 -23.57
N ASP A 5 4.70 5.92 -23.50
CA ASP A 5 5.99 6.20 -24.13
C ASP A 5 5.97 5.94 -25.65
N GLU A 6 7.10 6.14 -26.31
CA GLU A 6 7.24 5.93 -27.76
C GLU A 6 7.08 4.46 -28.17
N GLN A 7 7.24 3.53 -27.23
CA GLN A 7 7.08 2.09 -27.44
C GLN A 7 5.63 1.64 -27.18
N GLY A 8 4.77 2.53 -26.70
CA GLY A 8 3.38 2.26 -26.39
C GLY A 8 3.15 1.70 -24.98
N HIS A 9 4.14 1.74 -24.09
CA HIS A 9 3.96 1.33 -22.70
C HIS A 9 3.30 2.45 -21.88
N ASP A 10 2.43 2.04 -20.96
CA ASP A 10 1.83 2.95 -19.99
C ASP A 10 2.92 3.64 -19.15
N ARG A 11 2.78 4.96 -18.98
CA ARG A 11 3.67 5.79 -18.15
C ARG A 11 2.93 6.46 -17.01
N LEU A 12 1.72 6.92 -17.31
CA LEU A 12 0.87 7.63 -16.38
C LEU A 12 -0.60 7.38 -16.75
N THR A 13 -1.40 7.06 -15.75
CA THR A 13 -2.86 7.04 -15.86
C THR A 13 -3.46 8.10 -14.95
N VAL A 14 -4.38 8.92 -15.47
CA VAL A 14 -5.12 9.94 -14.70
C VAL A 14 -6.62 9.75 -14.87
N GLY A 15 -7.35 9.69 -13.77
CA GLY A 15 -8.79 9.45 -13.76
C GLY A 15 -9.12 8.07 -13.19
N GLN A 16 -10.15 7.42 -13.74
CA GLN A 16 -10.56 6.08 -13.31
C GLN A 16 -9.41 5.08 -13.52
N SER A 17 -9.05 4.34 -12.47
CA SER A 17 -8.02 3.30 -12.56
C SER A 17 -8.50 2.10 -13.37
N PHE A 18 -7.59 1.48 -14.10
CA PHE A 18 -7.80 0.18 -14.74
C PHE A 18 -7.27 -0.95 -13.84
N THR A 19 -7.50 -2.20 -14.26
CA THR A 19 -6.81 -3.35 -13.67
C THR A 19 -5.30 -3.19 -13.91
N PRO A 20 -4.46 -3.28 -12.86
CA PRO A 20 -3.03 -3.08 -13.01
C PRO A 20 -2.40 -4.12 -13.93
N GLN A 21 -1.37 -3.69 -14.66
CA GLN A 21 -0.44 -4.60 -15.31
C GLN A 21 0.70 -4.92 -14.34
N ILE A 22 1.00 -6.22 -14.21
CA ILE A 22 2.06 -6.76 -13.36
C ILE A 22 2.86 -7.74 -14.23
N GLU A 23 4.18 -7.51 -14.35
CA GLU A 23 5.10 -8.32 -15.15
C GLU A 23 4.59 -8.54 -16.60
N GLY A 24 4.11 -7.48 -17.24
CA GLY A 24 3.59 -7.55 -18.60
C GLY A 24 2.20 -8.17 -18.75
N LYS A 25 1.50 -8.47 -17.66
CA LYS A 25 0.20 -9.16 -17.69
C LYS A 25 -0.84 -8.43 -16.85
N VAL A 26 -2.08 -8.40 -17.34
CA VAL A 26 -3.24 -8.08 -16.52
C VAL A 26 -3.70 -9.38 -15.85
N PRO A 27 -3.55 -9.55 -14.53
CA PRO A 27 -3.86 -10.82 -13.90
C PRO A 27 -5.37 -11.09 -13.94
N ALA A 28 -5.77 -12.27 -14.42
CA ALA A 28 -7.17 -12.60 -14.70
C ALA A 28 -8.10 -12.55 -13.46
N ASN A 29 -7.56 -12.78 -12.27
CA ASN A 29 -8.30 -12.82 -11.01
C ASN A 29 -7.94 -11.65 -10.08
N PHE A 30 -7.33 -10.59 -10.60
CA PHE A 30 -7.03 -9.40 -9.80
C PHE A 30 -8.26 -8.48 -9.76
N HIS A 31 -8.67 -8.14 -8.54
CA HIS A 31 -9.67 -7.12 -8.29
C HIS A 31 -9.13 -6.12 -7.28
N ARG A 32 -9.20 -4.82 -7.62
CA ARG A 32 -8.94 -3.77 -6.64
C ARG A 32 -9.97 -3.88 -5.51
N ILE A 33 -9.57 -3.52 -4.30
CA ILE A 33 -10.46 -3.47 -3.12
C ILE A 33 -11.59 -2.42 -3.24
N GLY A 34 -11.57 -1.62 -4.30
CA GLY A 34 -12.60 -0.68 -4.72
C GLY A 34 -12.21 -0.02 -6.04
N ASP A 35 -13.21 0.43 -6.79
CA ASP A 35 -13.01 1.33 -7.93
C ASP A 35 -12.24 2.56 -7.46
N SER A 36 -11.29 3.07 -8.24
CA SER A 36 -10.51 4.22 -7.82
C SER A 36 -10.37 5.28 -8.90
N VAL A 37 -10.24 6.54 -8.47
CA VAL A 37 -9.95 7.70 -9.30
C VAL A 37 -8.69 8.36 -8.78
N GLY A 38 -7.72 8.61 -9.65
CA GLY A 38 -6.41 9.09 -9.21
C GLY A 38 -5.38 9.26 -10.29
N VAL A 39 -4.12 9.24 -9.86
CA VAL A 39 -2.91 9.32 -10.67
C VAL A 39 -2.11 8.05 -10.38
N ILE A 40 -1.89 7.23 -11.40
CA ILE A 40 -1.15 5.97 -11.30
C ILE A 40 0.11 6.08 -12.15
N ILE A 41 1.24 5.64 -11.60
CA ILE A 41 2.55 5.66 -12.27
C ILE A 41 2.97 4.25 -12.69
N HIS A 42 3.69 4.17 -13.80
CA HIS A 42 4.09 2.90 -14.40
C HIS A 42 5.61 2.86 -14.67
N ASN A 43 6.20 1.65 -14.64
CA ASN A 43 7.60 1.41 -14.97
C ASN A 43 7.84 1.43 -16.49
N THR A 44 9.09 1.27 -16.93
CA THR A 44 9.51 1.33 -18.36
C THR A 44 8.98 0.21 -19.23
N VAL A 45 8.22 -0.74 -18.68
CA VAL A 45 7.56 -1.81 -19.43
C VAL A 45 6.03 -1.79 -19.23
N GLY A 46 5.49 -0.71 -18.65
CA GLY A 46 4.05 -0.49 -18.48
C GLY A 46 3.45 -1.02 -17.18
N ASP A 47 4.22 -1.67 -16.31
CA ASP A 47 3.67 -2.20 -15.06
C ASP A 47 3.42 -1.09 -14.03
N GLU A 48 2.31 -1.18 -13.31
CA GLU A 48 1.96 -0.25 -12.23
C GLU A 48 3.03 -0.24 -11.12
N ARG A 49 3.36 0.93 -10.59
CA ARG A 49 4.35 1.13 -9.50
C ARG A 49 3.83 2.06 -8.40
N GLY A 50 2.51 2.05 -8.22
CA GLY A 50 1.81 2.86 -7.24
C GLY A 50 1.21 4.14 -7.84
N GLY A 51 0.94 5.10 -6.97
CA GLY A 51 0.23 6.32 -7.34
C GLY A 51 -0.47 6.99 -6.17
N MET A 52 -1.41 7.87 -6.47
CA MET A 52 -2.31 8.51 -5.52
C MET A 52 -3.76 8.38 -6.02
N ALA A 53 -4.65 7.80 -5.22
CA ALA A 53 -6.03 7.60 -5.62
C ALA A 53 -7.03 7.69 -4.46
N TRP A 54 -8.27 8.01 -4.80
CA TRP A 54 -9.42 7.84 -3.91
C TRP A 54 -10.26 6.66 -4.40
N LEU A 55 -10.61 5.77 -3.47
CA LEU A 55 -11.35 4.55 -3.73
C LEU A 55 -12.82 4.71 -3.35
N SER A 56 -13.70 4.04 -4.07
CA SER A 56 -15.16 4.06 -3.89
C SER A 56 -15.61 3.55 -2.51
N ASN A 57 -14.75 2.82 -1.81
CA ASN A 57 -14.97 2.35 -0.44
C ASN A 57 -14.62 3.40 0.64
N GLY A 58 -14.27 4.64 0.25
CA GLY A 58 -13.95 5.74 1.17
C GLY A 58 -12.50 5.77 1.63
N ARG A 59 -11.60 5.09 0.91
CA ARG A 59 -10.15 5.10 1.21
C ARG A 59 -9.40 6.02 0.27
N GLY A 60 -8.48 6.81 0.82
CA GLY A 60 -7.45 7.50 0.04
C GLY A 60 -6.13 6.75 0.18
N ALA A 61 -5.38 6.65 -0.91
CA ALA A 61 -4.10 5.95 -0.94
C ALA A 61 -3.04 6.80 -1.65
N ILE A 62 -1.82 6.76 -1.13
CA ILE A 62 -0.58 7.06 -1.85
C ILE A 62 0.31 5.84 -1.68
N SER A 63 0.82 5.25 -2.76
CA SER A 63 1.70 4.09 -2.69
C SER A 63 2.86 4.15 -3.67
N PHE A 64 3.92 3.41 -3.33
CA PHE A 64 5.01 3.03 -4.22
C PHE A 64 5.22 1.54 -4.07
N ASP A 65 5.22 0.83 -5.20
CA ASP A 65 5.05 -0.62 -5.19
C ASP A 65 6.30 -1.32 -5.73
N TYR A 66 6.64 -2.46 -5.13
CA TYR A 66 7.38 -3.51 -5.80
C TYR A 66 6.53 -4.13 -6.92
N PRO A 67 7.10 -4.96 -7.82
CA PRO A 67 6.32 -5.62 -8.86
C PRO A 67 5.11 -6.42 -8.35
N ASP A 68 5.22 -7.04 -7.18
CA ASP A 68 4.25 -8.00 -6.65
C ASP A 68 3.50 -7.52 -5.39
N ARG A 69 3.81 -6.33 -4.86
CA ARG A 69 3.29 -5.81 -3.58
C ARG A 69 3.64 -4.34 -3.33
N ASP A 70 3.01 -3.73 -2.32
CA ASP A 70 3.37 -2.39 -1.85
C ASP A 70 4.78 -2.40 -1.23
N ALA A 71 5.58 -1.36 -1.47
CA ALA A 71 6.82 -1.10 -0.72
C ALA A 71 6.59 -0.01 0.33
N ILE A 72 5.87 1.05 -0.06
CA ILE A 72 5.43 2.12 0.81
C ILE A 72 3.94 2.35 0.57
N GLY A 73 3.15 2.38 1.63
CA GLY A 73 1.73 2.66 1.56
C GLY A 73 1.33 3.75 2.55
N MET A 74 0.53 4.71 2.12
CA MET A 74 -0.06 5.74 2.94
C MET A 74 -1.55 5.76 2.68
N PHE A 75 -2.34 5.43 3.69
CA PHE A 75 -3.77 5.21 3.54
C PHE A 75 -4.55 6.07 4.52
N VAL A 76 -5.68 6.61 4.07
CA VAL A 76 -6.73 7.13 4.94
C VAL A 76 -7.98 6.28 4.74
N ASP A 77 -8.70 5.98 5.81
CA ASP A 77 -9.98 5.28 5.78
C ASP A 77 -11.03 6.20 6.41
N ASP A 78 -11.87 6.80 5.56
CA ASP A 78 -12.86 7.79 6.00
C ASP A 78 -13.95 7.16 6.87
N LYS A 79 -14.33 5.91 6.55
CA LYS A 79 -15.34 5.16 7.31
C LYS A 79 -14.86 4.86 8.72
N ASN A 80 -13.60 4.45 8.85
CA ASN A 80 -13.01 4.07 10.14
C ASN A 80 -12.33 5.23 10.88
N ARG A 81 -12.21 6.40 10.25
CA ARG A 81 -11.51 7.59 10.75
C ARG A 81 -10.10 7.24 11.23
N SER A 82 -9.33 6.60 10.34
CA SER A 82 -7.95 6.23 10.60
C SER A 82 -7.03 6.63 9.45
N ALA A 83 -5.75 6.80 9.77
CA ALA A 83 -4.68 7.00 8.80
C ALA A 83 -3.55 5.99 9.08
N THR A 84 -3.03 5.35 8.05
CA THR A 84 -2.04 4.28 8.17
C THR A 84 -0.85 4.57 7.25
N PHE A 85 0.35 4.41 7.80
CA PHE A 85 1.59 4.33 7.05
C PHE A 85 2.10 2.90 7.10
N LEU A 86 2.55 2.40 5.96
CA LEU A 86 3.06 1.06 5.74
C LEU A 86 4.43 1.18 5.08
N LEU A 87 5.41 0.46 5.63
CA LEU A 87 6.71 0.25 5.03
C LEU A 87 6.98 -1.25 4.96
N GLU A 88 7.10 -1.76 3.76
CA GLU A 88 7.42 -3.15 3.48
C GLU A 88 8.80 -3.22 2.82
N TYR A 89 9.67 -4.04 3.38
CA TYR A 89 10.93 -4.43 2.76
C TYR A 89 10.82 -5.88 2.32
N ALA A 90 10.91 -6.11 1.02
CA ALA A 90 10.87 -7.44 0.42
C ALA A 90 12.27 -7.80 -0.11
N ASP A 91 12.94 -8.71 0.57
CA ASP A 91 14.24 -9.21 0.14
C ASP A 91 14.33 -10.72 0.37
N ALA A 92 14.24 -11.45 -0.75
CA ALA A 92 14.29 -12.91 -0.76
C ALA A 92 15.63 -13.46 -0.22
N ALA A 93 16.72 -12.69 -0.28
CA ALA A 93 18.03 -13.12 0.19
C ALA A 93 18.13 -13.17 1.72
N ILE A 94 17.30 -12.40 2.42
CA ILE A 94 17.22 -12.42 3.89
C ILE A 94 15.98 -13.13 4.42
N GLY A 95 15.15 -13.69 3.54
CA GLY A 95 13.98 -14.51 3.90
C GLY A 95 12.82 -13.74 4.55
N ASP A 96 12.95 -12.42 4.68
CA ASP A 96 12.07 -11.59 5.49
C ASP A 96 11.31 -10.59 4.63
N VAL A 97 9.98 -10.66 4.68
CA VAL A 97 9.15 -9.47 4.55
C VAL A 97 9.20 -8.79 5.90
N SER A 98 9.95 -7.69 6.00
CA SER A 98 9.85 -6.80 7.16
C SER A 98 8.77 -5.78 6.88
N LEU A 99 7.64 -5.93 7.55
CA LEU A 99 6.52 -4.99 7.47
C LEU A 99 6.44 -4.19 8.76
N PHE A 100 6.44 -2.87 8.60
CA PHE A 100 6.16 -1.91 9.64
C PHE A 100 4.89 -1.16 9.30
N GLU A 101 3.91 -1.20 10.20
CA GLU A 101 2.66 -0.46 10.07
C GLU A 101 2.53 0.52 11.24
N MET A 102 2.17 1.76 10.93
CA MET A 102 1.80 2.79 11.90
C MET A 102 0.39 3.29 11.56
N THR A 103 -0.56 3.05 12.45
CA THR A 103 -1.95 3.49 12.28
C THR A 103 -2.34 4.49 13.36
N ALA A 104 -2.76 5.69 12.98
CA ALA A 104 -3.40 6.66 13.86
C ALA A 104 -4.92 6.45 13.83
N LYS A 105 -5.54 6.40 15.02
CA LYS A 105 -6.99 6.27 15.19
C LYS A 105 -7.44 6.79 16.56
N GLY A 106 -8.51 7.59 16.57
CA GLY A 106 -9.03 8.18 17.80
C GLY A 106 -8.00 9.11 18.46
N ARG A 107 -7.72 8.91 19.75
CA ARG A 107 -6.76 9.72 20.52
C ARG A 107 -5.37 9.07 20.63
N GLY A 108 -5.00 8.30 19.62
CA GLY A 108 -3.84 7.46 19.68
C GLY A 108 -3.57 6.72 18.38
N GLY A 109 -2.98 5.55 18.51
CA GLY A 109 -2.61 4.72 17.38
C GLY A 109 -1.93 3.43 17.77
N ARG A 110 -1.37 2.77 16.77
CA ARG A 110 -0.69 1.49 16.90
C ARG A 110 0.51 1.44 15.97
N PHE A 111 1.59 0.89 16.46
CA PHE A 111 2.75 0.46 15.68
C PHE A 111 2.79 -1.07 15.67
N THR A 112 2.94 -1.68 14.51
CA THR A 112 3.03 -3.14 14.37
C THR A 112 4.24 -3.51 13.53
N LEU A 113 5.08 -4.38 14.06
CA LEU A 113 6.09 -5.11 13.30
C LEU A 113 5.56 -6.51 13.00
N PHE A 114 5.66 -6.93 11.75
CA PHE A 114 5.25 -8.27 11.34
C PHE A 114 6.45 -9.16 11.04
N ASP A 115 6.22 -10.47 11.11
CA ASP A 115 7.13 -11.49 10.63
C ASP A 115 7.01 -11.66 9.09
N PRO A 116 7.88 -12.48 8.47
CA PRO A 116 7.89 -12.71 7.03
C PRO A 116 6.63 -13.37 6.48
N ALA A 117 5.85 -14.03 7.36
CA ALA A 117 4.57 -14.64 7.01
C ALA A 117 3.41 -13.64 7.14
N GLY A 118 3.69 -12.36 7.40
CA GLY A 118 2.70 -11.31 7.60
C GLY A 118 1.98 -11.39 8.94
N LYS A 119 2.53 -12.10 9.95
CA LYS A 119 1.92 -12.17 11.28
C LYS A 119 2.49 -11.09 12.20
N PRO A 120 1.67 -10.39 13.00
CA PRO A 120 2.17 -9.45 13.99
C PRO A 120 3.15 -10.13 14.95
N LYS A 121 4.39 -9.63 15.00
CA LYS A 121 5.46 -10.07 15.91
C LYS A 121 5.47 -9.23 17.18
N THR A 122 5.40 -7.91 17.01
CA THR A 122 5.38 -6.95 18.12
C THR A 122 4.40 -5.83 17.79
N THR A 123 3.65 -5.40 18.80
CA THR A 123 2.69 -4.30 18.68
C THR A 123 2.87 -3.33 19.83
N TRP A 124 2.90 -2.03 19.54
CA TRP A 124 2.88 -0.98 20.54
C TRP A 124 1.64 -0.14 20.34
N ASP A 125 0.83 0.00 21.39
CA ASP A 125 -0.33 0.90 21.35
C ASP A 125 0.08 2.24 21.96
N VAL A 126 -0.37 3.33 21.33
CA VAL A 126 -0.27 4.68 21.87
C VAL A 126 -1.67 5.15 22.19
N ALA A 127 -1.92 5.56 23.43
CA ALA A 127 -3.21 6.11 23.86
C ALA A 127 -2.97 7.37 24.68
N GLU A 128 -3.57 8.49 24.27
CA GLU A 128 -3.47 9.78 24.99
C GLU A 128 -2.01 10.20 25.25
N GLY A 129 -1.12 9.90 24.31
CA GLY A 129 0.32 10.19 24.41
C GLY A 129 1.14 9.20 25.25
N ALA A 130 0.53 8.16 25.82
CA ALA A 130 1.24 7.10 26.55
C ALA A 130 1.46 5.87 25.67
N LEU A 131 2.69 5.36 25.66
CA LEU A 131 3.07 4.11 25.00
C LEU A 131 2.82 2.92 25.94
N SER A 132 2.09 1.91 25.47
CA SER A 132 2.06 0.59 26.10
C SER A 132 2.72 -0.44 25.18
N SER A 133 3.63 -1.22 25.75
CA SER A 133 4.20 -2.40 25.11
C SER A 133 3.53 -3.68 25.64
N PRO A 134 3.49 -4.78 24.87
CA PRO A 134 3.04 -6.05 25.38
C PRO A 134 3.98 -6.49 26.52
N PRO A 135 3.50 -7.22 27.53
CA PRO A 135 4.40 -7.81 28.52
C PRO A 135 5.43 -8.68 27.78
N SER A 136 6.72 -8.51 28.13
CA SER A 136 7.79 -9.38 27.67
C SER A 136 7.43 -10.83 28.03
N ARG A 137 7.27 -11.69 27.02
CA ARG A 137 7.11 -13.13 27.22
C ARG A 137 8.41 -13.75 27.70
#